data_AF-A0A093EPJ5-F1
#
_entry.id   AF-A0A093EPJ5-F1
#
_cell.length_a   1.000
_cell.length_b   1.000
_cell.length_c   1.000
_cell.angle_alpha   90.00
_cell.angle_beta   90.00
_cell.angle_gamma   90.00
#
_symmetry.space_group_name_H-M   'P 1'
#
loop_
_entity.id
_entity.type
_entity.pdbx_description
1 polymer ?
#
loop_
_entity_poly.entity_id
_entity_poly.type
_entity_poly.pdbx_seq_one_letter_code
_entity_poly.pdbx_strand_id
1 'polypeptide(L)'
;HFKTFDGDIFSFPGLCNYVFASHCNTPYEDFNIQIRRIVVENVPTINHITMKIEGIAVELTKDIVVINSNRVQLPYSQSGITIEKSSIYVKVASKIGVVLMWNEDDSILV
;
A
#
# COMPACT_ATOMS: atom_id res chain seq x y z
N HIS A 1 8.52 1.31 -13.13
CA HIS A 1 7.82 0.34 -13.97
C HIS A 1 6.68 -0.32 -13.20
N PHE A 2 5.80 -1.07 -13.86
CA PHE A 2 4.77 -1.91 -13.24
C PHE A 2 4.90 -3.33 -13.79
N LYS A 3 4.55 -4.32 -12.95
CA LYS A 3 4.38 -5.72 -13.34
C LYS A 3 3.03 -6.20 -12.80
N THR A 4 2.19 -6.79 -13.64
CA THR A 4 0.89 -7.36 -13.22
C THR A 4 1.07 -8.74 -12.57
N PHE A 5 0.01 -9.25 -11.94
CA PHE A 5 -0.01 -10.60 -11.38
C PHE A 5 0.27 -11.69 -12.44
N ASP A 6 -0.19 -11.49 -13.67
CA ASP A 6 0.03 -12.40 -14.81
C ASP A 6 1.36 -12.17 -15.54
N GLY A 7 2.12 -11.16 -15.10
CA GLY A 7 3.50 -10.94 -15.55
C GLY A 7 3.70 -9.88 -16.62
N ASP A 8 2.65 -9.17 -17.05
CA ASP A 8 2.78 -8.07 -18.01
C ASP A 8 3.56 -6.91 -17.42
N ILE A 9 4.53 -6.39 -18.18
CA ILE A 9 5.41 -5.30 -17.75
C ILE A 9 5.14 -4.06 -18.60
N PHE A 10 4.92 -2.92 -17.95
CA PHE A 10 4.72 -1.65 -18.64
C PHE A 10 5.23 -0.45 -17.82
N SER A 11 5.33 0.69 -18.50
CA SER A 11 5.70 1.97 -17.91
C SER A 11 4.52 2.90 -17.95
N PHE A 12 4.17 3.48 -16.81
CA PHE A 12 3.11 4.47 -16.70
C PHE A 12 3.59 5.62 -15.79
N PRO A 13 3.92 6.80 -16.35
CA PRO A 13 4.48 7.93 -15.62
C PRO A 13 3.40 8.82 -14.98
N GLY A 14 2.31 8.22 -14.48
CA GLY A 14 1.25 8.96 -13.79
C GLY A 14 1.65 9.40 -12.38
N LEU A 15 1.30 10.64 -12.02
CA LEU A 15 1.58 11.25 -10.71
C LEU A 15 0.33 11.50 -9.85
N CYS A 16 -0.85 11.19 -10.39
CA CYS A 16 -2.09 11.24 -9.63
C CYS A 16 -2.16 10.05 -8.64
N ASN A 17 -3.26 10.00 -7.91
CA ASN A 17 -3.63 8.83 -7.13
C ASN A 17 -4.27 7.77 -8.04
N TYR A 18 -3.82 6.52 -7.95
CA TYR A 18 -4.31 5.41 -8.77
C TYR A 18 -4.60 4.18 -7.93
N VAL A 19 -5.64 3.43 -8.30
CA VAL A 19 -5.90 2.10 -7.75
C VAL A 19 -4.82 1.16 -8.28
N PHE A 20 -4.08 0.54 -7.35
CA PHE A 20 -3.04 -0.43 -7.65
C PHE A 20 -3.61 -1.85 -7.74
N ALA A 21 -4.45 -2.22 -6.76
CA ALA A 21 -5.19 -3.47 -6.75
C ALA A 21 -6.47 -3.30 -5.93
N SER A 22 -7.56 -3.95 -6.34
CA SER A 22 -8.81 -3.94 -5.58
C SER A 22 -9.64 -5.21 -5.82
N HIS A 23 -10.48 -5.55 -4.85
CA HIS A 23 -11.55 -6.54 -5.03
C HIS A 23 -12.73 -5.86 -5.73
N CYS A 24 -13.02 -6.23 -6.99
CA CYS A 24 -14.06 -5.63 -7.80
C CYS A 24 -15.20 -6.60 -8.14
N ASN A 25 -16.28 -6.08 -8.73
CA ASN A 25 -17.49 -6.82 -9.17
C ASN A 25 -18.30 -7.44 -8.02
N THR A 26 -18.21 -6.88 -6.83
CA THR A 26 -18.98 -7.29 -5.65
C THR A 26 -19.63 -6.06 -4.99
N PRO A 27 -20.72 -6.24 -4.22
CA PRO A 27 -21.31 -5.15 -3.42
C PRO A 27 -20.39 -4.70 -2.27
N TYR A 28 -19.47 -5.58 -1.87
CA TYR A 28 -18.55 -5.38 -0.75
C TYR A 28 -17.11 -5.57 -1.24
N GLU A 29 -16.35 -4.47 -1.27
CA GLU A 29 -14.93 -4.47 -1.59
C GLU A 29 -14.13 -4.86 -0.34
N ASP A 30 -13.63 -6.10 -0.31
CA ASP A 30 -12.83 -6.61 0.82
C ASP A 30 -11.50 -5.87 0.96
N PHE A 31 -10.91 -5.46 -0.17
CA PHE A 31 -9.73 -4.62 -0.16
C PHE A 31 -9.67 -3.64 -1.33
N ASN A 32 -9.09 -2.48 -1.07
CA ASN A 32 -8.70 -1.48 -2.05
C ASN A 32 -7.31 -0.97 -1.70
N ILE A 33 -6.38 -0.95 -2.64
CA ILE A 33 -5.02 -0.44 -2.46
C ILE A 33 -4.78 0.62 -3.52
N GLN A 34 -4.38 1.82 -3.09
CA GLN A 34 -4.07 2.92 -3.98
C GLN A 34 -2.69 3.47 -3.67
N ILE A 35 -2.03 3.96 -4.72
CA ILE A 35 -0.71 4.58 -4.63
C ILE A 35 -0.76 5.97 -5.25
N ARG A 36 0.01 6.87 -4.66
CA ARG A 36 0.31 8.18 -5.24
C ARG A 36 1.81 8.36 -5.33
N ARG A 37 2.29 8.65 -6.54
CA ARG A 37 3.70 8.93 -6.80
C ARG A 37 3.98 10.43 -6.84
N ILE A 38 5.20 10.79 -6.52
CA ILE A 38 5.79 12.11 -6.79
C ILE A 38 7.12 11.92 -7.52
N VAL A 39 7.72 13.01 -7.98
CA VAL A 39 9.08 12.99 -8.52
C VAL A 39 10.02 13.62 -7.50
N VAL A 40 11.02 12.87 -7.07
CA VAL A 40 12.12 13.33 -6.23
C VAL A 40 13.40 13.17 -7.05
N GLU A 41 14.11 14.25 -7.34
CA GLU A 41 15.37 14.19 -8.12
C GLU A 41 15.27 13.40 -9.44
N ASN A 42 14.19 13.62 -10.20
CA ASN A 42 13.85 12.88 -11.44
C ASN A 42 13.53 11.38 -11.27
N VAL A 43 13.41 10.89 -10.04
CA VAL A 43 13.00 9.52 -9.72
C VAL A 43 11.52 9.50 -9.29
N PRO A 44 10.66 8.68 -9.93
CA PRO A 44 9.29 8.45 -9.45
C PRO A 44 9.29 7.65 -8.14
N THR A 45 8.96 8.32 -7.04
CA THR A 45 8.90 7.72 -5.70
C THR A 45 7.44 7.59 -5.25
N ILE A 46 7.12 6.53 -4.50
CA ILE A 46 5.79 6.37 -3.90
C ILE A 46 5.74 7.27 -2.67
N ASN A 47 4.88 8.29 -2.69
CA ASN A 47 4.76 9.24 -1.59
C ASN A 47 3.70 8.82 -0.57
N HIS A 48 2.67 8.14 -1.04
CA HIS A 48 1.51 7.80 -0.23
C HIS A 48 0.90 6.49 -0.71
N ILE A 49 0.58 5.60 0.24
CA ILE A 49 -0.18 4.38 0.01
C ILE A 49 -1.43 4.47 0.88
N THR A 50 -2.60 4.29 0.29
CA THR A 50 -3.85 4.09 1.03
C THR A 50 -4.36 2.67 0.82
N MET A 51 -4.82 2.06 1.90
CA MET A 51 -5.49 0.78 1.86
C MET A 51 -6.80 0.87 2.61
N LYS A 52 -7.83 0.22 2.08
CA LYS A 52 -9.03 -0.13 2.85
C LYS A 52 -9.11 -1.64 2.87
N ILE A 53 -9.04 -2.27 4.04
CA ILE A 53 -9.05 -3.74 4.18
C ILE A 53 -10.11 -4.11 5.21
N GLU A 54 -11.13 -4.85 4.80
CA GLU A 54 -12.29 -5.21 5.64
C GLU A 54 -12.89 -4.00 6.39
N GLY A 55 -12.93 -2.84 5.73
CA GLY A 55 -13.43 -1.58 6.30
C GLY A 55 -12.42 -0.78 7.13
N ILE A 56 -11.23 -1.30 7.42
CA ILE A 56 -10.16 -0.59 8.13
C ILE A 56 -9.37 0.26 7.13
N ALA A 57 -9.27 1.57 7.39
CA ALA A 57 -8.46 2.48 6.61
C ALA A 57 -7.01 2.48 7.14
N VAL A 58 -6.05 2.18 6.28
CA VAL A 58 -4.61 2.23 6.55
C VAL A 58 -3.97 3.22 5.59
N GLU A 59 -3.16 4.13 6.11
CA GLU A 59 -2.39 5.09 5.32
C GLU A 59 -0.92 4.97 5.69
N LEU A 60 -0.07 4.84 4.66
CA LEU A 60 1.37 4.75 4.80
C LEU A 60 2.01 5.94 4.09
N THR A 61 2.85 6.66 4.82
CA THR A 61 3.86 7.57 4.27
C THR A 61 5.20 7.20 4.88
N LYS A 62 6.28 7.87 4.44
CA LYS A 62 7.61 7.63 4.98
C LYS A 62 7.59 7.88 6.50
N ASP A 63 7.95 6.86 7.28
CA ASP A 63 8.02 6.87 8.75
C ASP A 63 6.69 7.07 9.51
N ILE A 64 5.55 7.15 8.83
CA ILE A 64 4.25 7.37 9.48
C ILE A 64 3.25 6.32 8.98
N VAL A 65 2.61 5.66 9.96
CA VAL A 65 1.48 4.76 9.74
C VAL A 65 0.27 5.32 10.47
N VAL A 66 -0.83 5.44 9.75
CA VAL A 66 -2.12 5.90 10.28
C VAL A 66 -3.17 4.81 10.05
N ILE A 67 -3.95 4.49 11.08
CA ILE A 67 -5.04 3.53 11.02
C ILE A 67 -6.31 4.19 11.53
N ASN A 68 -7.35 4.22 10.71
CA ASN A 68 -8.62 4.92 10.99
C ASN A 68 -8.38 6.34 11.55
N SER A 69 -7.55 7.12 10.84
CA SER A 69 -7.15 8.49 11.20
C SER A 69 -6.33 8.65 12.50
N ASN A 70 -5.91 7.55 13.13
CA ASN A 70 -5.04 7.58 14.31
C ASN A 70 -3.62 7.14 13.94
N ARG A 71 -2.62 7.96 14.28
CA ARG A 71 -1.21 7.57 14.12
C ARG A 71 -0.90 6.42 15.08
N VAL A 72 -0.27 5.37 14.56
CA VAL A 72 0.13 4.20 15.35
C VAL A 72 1.65 4.05 15.39
N GLN A 73 2.13 3.36 16.41
CA GLN A 73 3.53 2.93 16.51
C GLN A 73 3.64 1.49 16.00
N LEU A 74 4.78 1.16 15.39
CA LEU A 74 5.07 -0.19 14.92
C LEU A 74 5.89 -0.96 15.97
N PRO A 75 5.72 -2.29 16.10
CA PRO A 75 4.75 -3.10 15.36
C PRO A 75 3.31 -2.85 15.81
N TYR A 76 2.38 -2.92 14.87
CA TYR A 76 0.94 -2.82 15.12
C TYR A 76 0.27 -4.15 14.82
N SER A 77 -0.63 -4.61 15.69
CA SER A 77 -1.45 -5.80 15.43
C SER A 77 -2.81 -5.67 16.10
N GLN A 78 -3.86 -5.52 15.28
CA GLN A 78 -5.24 -5.41 15.75
C GLN A 78 -6.21 -5.68 14.61
N SER A 79 -7.42 -6.19 14.92
CA SER A 79 -8.52 -6.33 13.97
C SER A 79 -8.16 -7.10 12.69
N GLY A 80 -7.29 -8.11 12.81
CA GLY A 80 -6.85 -8.91 11.67
C GLY A 80 -5.82 -8.25 10.75
N ILE A 81 -5.29 -7.08 11.11
CA ILE A 81 -4.18 -6.41 10.42
C ILE A 81 -2.93 -6.44 11.29
N THR A 82 -1.80 -6.81 10.70
CA THR A 82 -0.47 -6.70 11.30
C THR A 82 0.40 -5.81 10.44
N ILE A 83 1.07 -4.84 11.05
CA ILE A 83 2.03 -3.94 10.38
C ILE A 83 3.36 -4.00 11.11
N GLU A 84 4.40 -4.33 10.37
CA GLU A 84 5.77 -4.48 10.88
C GLU A 84 6.74 -3.69 10.00
N LYS A 85 7.75 -3.06 10.62
CA LYS A 85 8.84 -2.39 9.91
C LYS A 85 10.12 -3.16 10.16
N SER A 86 10.76 -3.58 9.07
CA SER A 86 12.14 -4.08 9.05
C SER A 86 13.09 -2.95 8.65
N SER A 87 14.38 -3.24 8.53
CA SER A 87 15.36 -2.28 7.99
C SER A 87 15.17 -1.97 6.51
N ILE A 88 14.39 -2.76 5.78
CA ILE A 88 14.29 -2.70 4.31
C ILE A 88 12.87 -2.49 3.79
N TYR A 89 11.85 -2.80 4.58
CA TYR A 89 10.45 -2.63 4.18
C TYR A 89 9.51 -2.47 5.37
N VAL A 90 8.39 -1.80 5.12
CA VAL A 90 7.16 -1.90 5.90
C VAL A 90 6.31 -3.00 5.27
N LYS A 91 5.83 -3.94 6.10
CA LYS A 91 4.94 -5.03 5.70
C LYS A 91 3.59 -4.85 6.37
N VAL A 92 2.52 -4.85 5.57
CA VAL A 92 1.13 -4.93 6.03
C VAL A 92 0.61 -6.30 5.65
N ALA A 93 0.11 -7.06 6.62
CA ALA A 93 -0.53 -8.35 6.39
C ALA A 93 -1.94 -8.34 6.97
N SER A 94 -2.91 -8.88 6.22
CA SER A 94 -4.28 -9.02 6.68
C SER A 94 -4.70 -10.49 6.82
N LYS A 95 -5.69 -10.75 7.66
CA LYS A 95 -6.27 -12.08 7.88
C LYS A 95 -6.90 -12.67 6.60
N ILE A 96 -7.37 -11.83 5.68
CA ILE A 96 -7.92 -12.26 4.39
C ILE A 96 -6.84 -12.60 3.34
N GLY A 97 -5.57 -12.54 3.70
CA GLY A 97 -4.46 -12.98 2.84
C GLY A 97 -3.83 -11.89 1.98
N VAL A 98 -4.22 -10.62 2.13
CA VAL A 98 -3.54 -9.50 1.46
C VAL A 98 -2.25 -9.20 2.19
N VAL A 99 -1.13 -9.17 1.46
CA VAL A 99 0.19 -8.84 2.00
C VAL A 99 0.83 -7.76 1.14
N LEU A 100 1.00 -6.56 1.69
CA LEU A 100 1.70 -5.47 1.03
C LEU A 100 3.10 -5.29 1.64
N MET A 101 4.10 -5.08 0.80
CA MET A 101 5.45 -4.72 1.20
C MET A 101 5.89 -3.46 0.44
N TRP A 102 6.40 -2.46 1.17
CA TRP A 102 6.91 -1.22 0.60
C TRP A 102 8.25 -0.85 1.22
N ASN A 103 9.21 -0.46 0.38
CA ASN A 103 10.57 -0.08 0.80
C ASN A 103 10.71 1.36 1.33
N GLU A 104 9.59 2.06 1.57
CA GLU A 104 9.56 3.49 1.91
C GLU A 104 10.16 4.44 0.85
N ASP A 105 10.28 3.93 -0.39
CA ASP A 105 10.74 4.68 -1.56
C ASP A 105 9.89 4.34 -2.79
N ASP A 106 10.44 3.66 -3.79
CA ASP A 106 9.87 3.50 -5.13
C ASP A 106 9.23 2.12 -5.40
N SER A 107 9.45 1.14 -4.51
CA SER A 107 9.10 -0.27 -4.75
C SER A 107 8.00 -0.75 -3.80
N ILE A 108 6.90 -1.18 -4.40
CA ILE A 108 5.75 -1.79 -3.74
C ILE A 108 5.48 -3.17 -4.34
N LEU A 109 5.14 -4.12 -3.48
CA LEU A 109 4.69 -5.47 -3.84
C LEU A 109 3.40 -5.79 -3.07
N VAL A 110 2.44 -6.42 -3.76
CA VAL A 110 1.20 -6.97 -3.20
C VAL A 110 1.06 -8.41 -3.69
#